data_AF-A0AAE2S5E4-F1
#
_entry.id   AF-A0AAE2S5E4-F1
#
_cell.length_a   1.000
_cell.length_b   1.000
_cell.length_c   1.000
_cell.angle_alpha   90.00
_cell.angle_beta   90.00
_cell.angle_gamma   90.00
#
_symmetry.space_group_name_H-M   'P 1'
#
loop_
_entity.id
_entity.type
_entity.pdbx_description
1 polymer ?
#
loop_
_entity_poly.entity_id
_entity_poly.type
_entity_poly.pdbx_seq_one_letter_code
_entity_poly.pdbx_strand_id
1 'polypeptide(L)'
;MSEEVKNQQVEAKPENKFGKQKTVVITDKNGKDWTYKLQYPGMRAAMEILDNSRMPNGLIARSVFADQLLEQVVVEPAGLDVDSFDERPGLSQLIDEADLFLGEFDD
;
A
#
# COMPACT_ATOMS: atom_id res chain seq x y z
N MET A 1 -25.76 41.87 -19.71
CA MET A 1 -25.58 40.76 -20.67
C MET A 1 -24.53 39.86 -20.09
N SER A 2 -24.92 38.63 -19.84
CA SER A 2 -24.40 37.74 -18.80
C SER A 2 -23.01 37.20 -19.11
N GLU A 3 -22.11 37.33 -18.15
CA GLU A 3 -20.87 36.54 -18.07
C GLU A 3 -21.24 35.13 -17.61
N GLU A 4 -21.40 34.21 -18.55
CA GLU A 4 -21.45 32.78 -18.26
C GLU A 4 -20.02 32.26 -18.04
N VAL A 5 -19.62 32.25 -16.77
CA VAL A 5 -18.47 31.49 -16.27
C VAL A 5 -18.79 30.02 -16.49
N LYS A 6 -18.30 29.46 -17.61
CA LYS A 6 -18.45 28.05 -17.95
C LYS A 6 -17.61 27.22 -16.99
N ASN A 7 -18.26 26.83 -15.90
CA ASN A 7 -17.83 25.87 -14.89
C ASN A 7 -17.27 24.62 -15.57
N GLN A 8 -15.94 24.51 -15.66
CA GLN A 8 -15.27 23.31 -16.14
C GLN A 8 -15.51 22.21 -15.10
N GLN A 9 -16.49 21.36 -15.38
CA GLN A 9 -16.49 19.98 -14.88
C GLN A 9 -15.19 19.35 -15.37
N VAL A 10 -14.22 19.22 -14.47
CA VAL A 10 -13.14 18.25 -14.61
C VAL A 10 -13.80 16.88 -14.47
N GLU A 11 -14.21 16.35 -15.61
CA GLU A 11 -14.54 14.94 -15.79
C GLU A 11 -13.33 14.15 -15.26
N ALA A 12 -13.53 13.43 -14.16
CA ALA A 12 -12.57 12.47 -13.65
C ALA A 12 -12.34 11.43 -14.76
N LYS A 13 -11.28 11.62 -15.53
CA LYS A 13 -10.65 10.55 -16.32
C LYS A 13 -10.54 9.34 -15.38
N PRO A 14 -10.74 8.09 -15.82
CA PRO A 14 -10.49 6.94 -14.95
C PRO A 14 -9.04 7.08 -14.49
N GLU A 15 -8.84 7.55 -13.26
CA GLU A 15 -7.52 7.84 -12.77
C GLU A 15 -6.80 6.50 -12.80
N ASN A 16 -5.72 6.40 -13.57
CA ASN A 16 -4.85 5.25 -13.47
C ASN A 16 -4.37 5.22 -12.00
N LYS A 17 -5.03 4.40 -11.17
CA LYS A 17 -4.68 4.15 -9.77
C LYS A 17 -3.25 3.61 -9.67
N PHE A 18 -2.78 3.00 -10.77
CA PHE A 18 -1.42 2.52 -11.00
C PHE A 18 -0.38 3.66 -10.91
N GLY A 19 0.53 3.56 -9.93
CA GLY A 19 1.59 4.55 -9.72
C GLY A 19 1.26 5.64 -8.69
N LYS A 20 0.11 5.59 -7.99
CA LYS A 20 -0.08 6.39 -6.78
C LYS A 20 0.94 5.95 -5.74
N GLN A 21 1.57 6.93 -5.09
CA GLN A 21 2.57 6.70 -4.05
C GLN A 21 2.12 7.36 -2.75
N LYS A 22 2.36 6.70 -1.63
CA LYS A 22 2.10 7.21 -0.28
C LYS A 22 3.37 7.07 0.54
N THR A 23 3.80 8.16 1.16
CA THR A 23 4.94 8.13 2.09
C THR A 23 4.41 7.98 3.50
N VAL A 24 4.93 6.99 4.22
CA VAL A 24 4.54 6.64 5.58
C VAL A 24 5.76 6.80 6.46
N VAL A 25 5.64 7.55 7.54
CA VAL A 25 6.72 7.70 8.52
C VAL A 25 6.28 6.98 9.78
N ILE A 26 7.06 5.98 10.19
CA ILE A 26 6.81 5.20 11.39
C ILE A 26 7.91 5.52 12.39
N THR A 27 7.52 6.13 13.50
CA THR A 27 8.43 6.44 14.60
C THR A 27 8.54 5.22 15.52
N ASP A 28 9.77 4.73 15.66
CA ASP A 28 10.13 3.64 16.55
C ASP A 28 9.96 4.03 18.02
N LYS A 29 9.79 3.04 18.92
CA LYS A 29 9.80 3.28 20.37
C LYS A 29 11.11 3.87 20.88
N ASN A 30 12.21 3.71 20.14
CA ASN A 30 13.50 4.32 20.40
C ASN A 30 13.62 5.76 19.88
N GLY A 31 12.56 6.33 19.30
CA GLY A 31 12.55 7.70 18.76
C GLY A 31 13.24 7.83 17.40
N LYS A 32 13.39 6.72 16.66
CA LYS A 32 13.94 6.72 15.30
C LYS A 32 12.80 6.74 14.28
N ASP A 33 12.81 7.73 13.41
CA ASP A 33 11.84 7.82 12.31
C ASP A 33 12.28 6.97 11.14
N TRP A 34 11.40 6.06 10.71
CA TRP A 34 11.58 5.25 9.53
C TRP A 34 10.59 5.67 8.45
N THR A 35 11.11 6.17 7.33
CA THR A 35 10.31 6.58 6.19
C THR A 35 10.19 5.44 5.19
N TYR A 36 8.96 5.07 4.86
CA TYR A 36 8.62 4.06 3.88
C TYR A 36 7.83 4.70 2.74
N LYS A 37 8.07 4.26 1.50
CA LYS A 37 7.23 4.62 0.37
C LYS A 37 6.45 3.42 -0.10
N LEU A 38 5.14 3.57 -0.04
CA LEU A 38 4.16 2.68 -0.64
C LEU A 38 3.89 3.15 -2.06
N GLN A 39 3.76 2.21 -2.99
CA GLN A 39 3.31 2.45 -4.35
C GLN A 39 2.24 1.43 -4.71
N TYR A 40 1.18 1.86 -5.38
CA TYR A 40 0.11 0.95 -5.76
C TYR A 40 0.61 0.06 -6.90
N PRO A 41 0.76 -1.26 -6.68
CA PRO A 41 1.30 -2.17 -7.68
C PRO A 41 0.27 -2.54 -8.75
N GLY A 42 -0.97 -2.05 -8.64
CA GLY A 42 -2.07 -2.36 -9.53
C GLY A 42 -3.00 -3.44 -8.99
N MET A 43 -4.21 -3.49 -9.56
CA MET A 43 -5.26 -4.44 -9.14
C MET A 43 -4.83 -5.90 -9.32
N ARG A 44 -4.08 -6.20 -10.38
CA ARG A 44 -3.58 -7.56 -10.64
C ARG A 44 -2.65 -8.02 -9.51
N ALA A 45 -1.67 -7.20 -9.15
CA ALA A 45 -0.75 -7.52 -8.07
C ALA A 45 -1.49 -7.62 -6.73
N ALA A 46 -2.43 -6.72 -6.42
CA ALA A 46 -3.25 -6.82 -5.21
C ALA A 46 -4.03 -8.15 -5.12
N MET A 47 -4.62 -8.61 -6.23
CA MET A 47 -5.27 -9.92 -6.29
C MET A 47 -4.28 -11.08 -6.14
N GLU A 48 -3.11 -11.00 -6.78
CA GLU A 48 -2.05 -12.02 -6.64
C GLU A 48 -1.54 -12.11 -5.20
N ILE A 49 -1.39 -10.98 -4.50
CA ILE A 49 -1.02 -10.94 -3.08
C ILE A 49 -2.02 -11.75 -2.25
N LEU A 50 -3.32 -11.52 -2.45
CA LEU A 50 -4.38 -12.25 -1.73
C LEU A 50 -4.39 -13.74 -2.08
N ASP A 51 -4.23 -14.09 -3.36
CA ASP A 51 -4.26 -15.48 -3.83
C ASP A 51 -3.04 -16.27 -3.33
N ASN A 52 -1.83 -15.71 -3.46
CA ASN A 52 -0.58 -16.29 -2.96
C ASN A 52 -0.58 -16.45 -1.44
N SER A 53 -1.24 -15.53 -0.74
CA SER A 53 -1.33 -15.58 0.73
C SER A 53 -2.39 -16.55 1.22
N ARG A 54 -3.26 -17.06 0.34
CA ARG A 54 -4.34 -17.97 0.70
C ARG A 54 -3.81 -19.40 0.83
N MET A 55 -3.86 -19.92 2.04
CA MET A 55 -3.46 -21.29 2.33
C MET A 55 -4.52 -22.31 1.86
N PRO A 56 -4.16 -23.60 1.71
CA PRO A 56 -5.09 -24.65 1.28
C PRO A 56 -6.31 -24.85 2.19
N ASN A 57 -6.23 -24.37 3.44
CA ASN A 57 -7.32 -24.38 4.41
C ASN A 57 -8.27 -23.17 4.28
N GLY A 58 -8.06 -22.31 3.28
CA GLY A 58 -8.86 -21.11 3.03
C GLY A 58 -8.51 -19.91 3.93
N LEU A 59 -7.55 -20.05 4.85
CA LEU A 59 -7.08 -18.96 5.70
C LEU A 59 -5.96 -18.17 5.01
N ILE A 60 -5.88 -16.87 5.25
CA ILE A 60 -4.78 -16.03 4.76
C ILE A 60 -3.60 -16.15 5.72
N ALA A 61 -2.46 -16.59 5.22
CA ALA A 61 -1.21 -16.57 5.97
C ALA A 61 -0.74 -15.12 6.11
N ARG A 62 -0.98 -14.52 7.28
CA ARG A 62 -0.63 -13.11 7.54
C ARG A 62 0.83 -12.81 7.30
N SER A 63 1.74 -13.75 7.58
CA SER A 63 3.17 -13.61 7.30
C SER A 63 3.47 -13.51 5.80
N VAL A 64 2.86 -14.38 4.98
CA VAL A 64 3.02 -14.35 3.51
C VAL A 64 2.38 -13.10 2.93
N PHE A 65 1.21 -12.73 3.43
CA PHE A 65 0.50 -11.50 3.03
C PHE A 65 1.32 -10.25 3.32
N ALA A 66 1.90 -10.18 4.52
CA ALA A 66 2.79 -9.11 4.91
C ALA A 66 4.02 -9.05 4.00
N ASP A 67 4.68 -10.19 3.75
CA ASP A 67 5.87 -10.26 2.92
C ASP A 67 5.59 -9.82 1.47
N GLN A 68 4.49 -10.31 0.89
CA GLN A 68 4.02 -9.92 -0.44
C GLN A 68 3.65 -8.43 -0.51
N LEU A 69 3.01 -7.87 0.53
CA LEU A 69 2.75 -6.43 0.61
C LEU A 69 4.04 -5.62 0.66
N LEU A 70 5.01 -6.03 1.47
CA LEU A 70 6.30 -5.35 1.55
C LEU A 70 7.03 -5.41 0.21
N GLU A 71 7.04 -6.56 -0.47
CA GLU A 71 7.74 -6.72 -1.74
C GLU A 71 7.08 -5.94 -2.89
N GLN A 72 5.75 -5.99 -2.99
CA GLN A 72 5.03 -5.44 -4.13
C GLN A 72 4.56 -3.99 -3.91
N VAL A 73 4.19 -3.64 -2.67
CA VAL A 73 3.66 -2.30 -2.32
C VAL A 73 4.75 -1.40 -1.78
N VAL A 74 5.70 -1.89 -0.96
CA VAL A 74 6.76 -1.04 -0.40
C VAL A 74 7.92 -0.95 -1.38
N VAL A 75 7.99 0.18 -2.10
CA VAL A 75 9.05 0.42 -3.07
C VAL A 75 10.33 0.95 -2.43
N GLU A 76 10.22 1.62 -1.28
CA GLU A 76 11.39 2.09 -0.53
C GLU A 76 11.21 1.95 1.00
N PRO A 77 12.25 1.47 1.72
CA PRO A 77 13.44 0.81 1.18
C PRO A 77 13.08 -0.51 0.48
N ALA A 78 13.73 -0.79 -0.65
CA ALA A 78 13.47 -1.98 -1.44
C ALA A 78 14.02 -3.24 -0.75
N GLY A 79 13.35 -4.38 -0.95
CA GLY A 79 13.77 -5.66 -0.38
C GLY A 79 13.54 -5.73 1.13
N LEU A 80 12.52 -5.03 1.64
CA LEU A 80 12.02 -5.25 2.99
C LEU A 80 11.23 -6.55 3.02
N ASP A 81 11.56 -7.38 3.99
CA ASP A 81 10.87 -8.61 4.33
C ASP A 81 10.39 -8.53 5.78
N VAL A 82 9.51 -9.44 6.18
CA VAL A 82 9.01 -9.47 7.57
C VAL A 82 10.11 -9.69 8.62
N ASP A 83 11.20 -10.39 8.27
CA ASP A 83 12.34 -10.69 9.15
C ASP A 83 13.18 -9.42 9.43
N SER A 84 13.29 -8.52 8.46
CA SER A 84 13.90 -7.19 8.61
C SER A 84 13.25 -6.32 9.69
N PHE A 85 12.04 -6.67 10.13
CA PHE A 85 11.32 -6.02 11.22
C PHE A 85 11.33 -6.80 12.54
N ASP A 86 11.96 -7.96 12.62
CA ASP A 86 12.12 -8.67 13.90
C ASP A 86 12.92 -7.79 14.90
N GLU A 87 13.89 -7.03 14.39
CA GLU A 87 14.68 -6.05 15.14
C GLU A 87 14.07 -4.62 15.14
N ARG A 88 12.95 -4.38 14.43
CA ARG A 88 12.37 -3.03 14.25
C ARG A 88 10.86 -3.01 14.51
N PRO A 89 10.36 -2.35 15.56
CA PRO A 89 8.93 -2.13 15.69
C PRO A 89 8.36 -1.29 14.54
N GLY A 90 7.10 -1.56 14.17
CA GLY A 90 6.40 -0.80 13.14
C GLY A 90 5.87 -1.63 11.97
N LEU A 91 6.27 -2.90 11.85
CA LEU A 91 5.80 -3.80 10.79
C LEU A 91 4.28 -3.84 10.68
N SER A 92 3.56 -4.08 11.79
CA SER A 92 2.09 -4.13 11.75
C SER A 92 1.50 -2.83 11.25
N GLN A 93 2.08 -1.69 11.64
CA GLN A 93 1.59 -0.38 11.23
C GLN A 93 1.84 -0.14 9.74
N LEU A 94 2.97 -0.60 9.21
CA LEU A 94 3.29 -0.54 7.78
C LEU A 94 2.36 -1.44 6.96
N ILE A 95 2.10 -2.66 7.43
CA ILE A 95 1.18 -3.60 6.78
C ILE A 95 -0.24 -3.04 6.77
N ASP A 96 -0.74 -2.56 7.91
CA ASP A 96 -2.09 -1.97 8.00
C ASP A 96 -2.22 -0.77 7.07
N GLU A 97 -1.20 0.09 6.99
CA GLU A 97 -1.20 1.24 6.10
C GLU A 97 -1.10 0.85 4.61
N ALA A 98 -0.37 -0.22 4.30
CA ALA A 98 -0.28 -0.79 2.95
C ALA A 98 -1.59 -1.47 2.52
N ASP A 99 -2.21 -2.25 3.40
CA ASP A 99 -3.50 -2.89 3.19
C ASP A 99 -4.61 -1.85 2.99
N LEU A 100 -4.68 -0.85 3.86
CA LEU A 100 -5.60 0.28 3.73
C LEU A 100 -5.38 1.00 2.39
N PHE A 101 -4.12 1.23 2.02
CA PHE A 101 -3.79 1.87 0.77
C PHE A 101 -4.23 1.05 -0.45
N LEU A 102 -4.17 -0.29 -0.41
CA LEU A 102 -4.73 -1.13 -1.46
C LEU A 102 -6.27 -1.07 -1.49
N GLY A 103 -6.90 -1.16 -0.32
CA GLY A 103 -8.36 -1.14 -0.17
C GLY A 103 -9.01 0.19 -0.56
N GLU A 104 -8.30 1.31 -0.38
CA GLU A 104 -8.74 2.65 -0.82
C GLU A 104 -8.94 2.73 -2.34
N PHE A 105 -8.33 1.79 -3.09
CA PHE A 105 -8.40 1.72 -4.55
C PHE A 105 -9.30 0.61 -5.09
N ASP A 106 -10.00 -0.15 -4.24
CA ASP A 106 -10.88 -1.26 -4.64
C ASP A 106 -12.25 -0.81 -5.20
N ASP A 107 -12.58 0.50 -5.18
CA ASP A 107 -13.88 1.07 -5.64
C ASP A 107 -14.06 1.10 -7.18
#